data_AF-A0A3B7LUI1-F1
#
_entry.id   AF-A0A3B7LUI1-F1
#
_cell.length_a   1.000
_cell.length_b   1.000
_cell.length_c   1.000
_cell.angle_alpha   90.00
_cell.angle_beta   90.00
_cell.angle_gamma   90.00
#
_symmetry.space_group_name_H-M   'P 1'
#
loop_
_entity.id
_entity.type
_entity.pdbx_description
1 polymer ?
#
loop_
_entity_poly.entity_id
_entity_poly.type
_entity_poly.pdbx_seq_one_letter_code
_entity_poly.pdbx_strand_id
1 'polypeptide(L)'
;MRTIKILSLITVILSLNACSKIPEECADSWSKMEKLSRQMGLTDEQIKSQKSKFEHEIKQMDKAQATEMCKSQSTLLGVVGQ
;
A
#
# COMPACT_ATOMS: atom_id res chain seq x y z
N MET A 1 -32.03 -1.85 -23.71
CA MET A 1 -31.66 -0.42 -23.83
C MET A 1 -32.13 0.34 -22.59
N ARG A 2 -31.35 1.36 -22.19
CA ARG A 2 -31.54 2.34 -21.09
C ARG A 2 -30.99 2.00 -19.70
N THR A 3 -29.68 2.22 -19.59
CA THR A 3 -28.99 3.11 -18.63
C THR A 3 -29.73 3.59 -17.37
N ILE A 4 -29.17 3.25 -16.19
CA ILE A 4 -29.20 4.09 -14.99
C ILE A 4 -27.76 4.19 -14.47
N LYS A 5 -27.14 5.37 -14.69
CA LYS A 5 -26.02 5.86 -13.87
C LYS A 5 -26.64 6.56 -12.67
N ILE A 6 -26.05 6.45 -11.48
CA ILE A 6 -25.85 7.51 -10.47
C ILE A 6 -25.24 6.88 -9.21
N LEU A 7 -23.97 7.22 -8.99
CA LEU A 7 -23.40 7.68 -7.72
C LEU A 7 -23.90 7.00 -6.43
N SER A 8 -23.12 6.03 -5.94
CA SER A 8 -23.14 5.70 -4.51
C SER A 8 -21.76 6.04 -3.95
N LEU A 9 -21.67 7.24 -3.34
CA LEU A 9 -20.65 7.53 -2.34
C LEU A 9 -20.78 6.43 -1.27
N ILE A 10 -19.90 5.44 -1.29
CA ILE A 10 -19.79 4.50 -0.19
C ILE A 10 -18.97 5.21 0.89
N THR A 11 -19.65 6.05 1.65
CA THR A 11 -19.17 6.52 2.95
C THR A 11 -19.26 5.34 3.91
N VAL A 12 -18.18 4.57 4.05
CA VAL A 12 -18.04 3.61 5.15
C VAL A 12 -17.46 4.38 6.33
N ILE A 13 -18.37 4.86 7.18
CA ILE A 13 -18.07 5.12 8.58
C ILE A 13 -18.51 3.84 9.29
N LEU A 14 -17.61 3.16 10.01
CA LEU A 14 -17.89 2.36 11.20
C LEU A 14 -16.58 1.86 11.82
N SER A 15 -16.13 2.63 12.82
CA SER A 15 -15.70 2.14 14.15
C SER A 15 -14.50 1.20 14.29
N LEU A 16 -13.44 1.78 14.86
CA LEU A 16 -12.55 1.24 15.90
C LEU A 16 -12.17 -0.24 15.80
N ASN A 17 -11.00 -0.53 15.22
CA ASN A 17 -10.19 -1.65 15.65
C ASN A 17 -8.74 -1.18 15.86
N ALA A 18 -8.45 -0.88 17.13
CA ALA A 18 -7.11 -0.63 17.64
C ALA A 18 -6.27 -1.93 17.59
N CYS A 19 -5.32 -1.99 16.66
CA CYS A 19 -4.02 -2.68 16.69
C CYS A 19 -3.49 -2.78 15.25
N SER A 20 -3.04 -1.64 14.72
CA SER A 20 -2.60 -1.47 13.33
C SER A 20 -1.25 -2.16 13.07
N LYS A 21 -1.23 -3.49 13.09
CA LYS A 21 -0.10 -4.29 12.62
C LYS A 21 -0.13 -4.26 11.10
N ILE A 22 0.94 -3.76 10.48
CA ILE A 22 1.08 -3.72 9.02
C ILE A 22 0.92 -5.15 8.47
N PRO A 23 0.09 -5.36 7.41
CA PRO A 23 -0.06 -6.67 6.78
C PRO A 23 1.28 -7.21 6.29
N GLU A 24 1.48 -8.52 6.38
CA GLU A 24 2.73 -9.18 5.96
C GLU A 24 3.02 -8.90 4.47
N GLU A 25 1.98 -8.84 3.65
CA GLU A 25 2.10 -8.54 2.22
C GLU A 25 2.60 -7.12 1.96
N CYS A 26 2.29 -6.17 2.83
CA CYS A 26 2.83 -4.81 2.76
C CYS A 26 4.29 -4.75 3.20
N ALA A 27 4.70 -5.58 4.17
CA ALA A 27 6.09 -5.70 4.58
C ALA A 27 6.95 -6.31 3.46
N ASP A 28 6.46 -7.34 2.77
CA ASP A 28 7.12 -7.94 1.59
C ASP A 28 7.22 -6.94 0.43
N SER A 29 6.11 -6.26 0.10
CA SER A 29 6.10 -5.21 -0.93
C SER A 29 7.10 -4.10 -0.62
N TRP A 30 7.16 -3.65 0.65
CA TRP A 30 8.13 -2.65 1.09
C TRP A 30 9.57 -3.14 0.93
N SER A 31 9.86 -4.40 1.28
CA SER A 31 11.22 -4.97 1.13
C SER A 31 11.69 -4.94 -0.33
N LYS A 32 10.79 -5.22 -1.29
CA LYS A 32 11.09 -5.12 -2.73
C LYS A 32 11.35 -3.68 -3.17
N MET A 33 10.50 -2.74 -2.74
CA MET A 33 10.67 -1.31 -3.01
C MET A 33 11.96 -0.76 -2.41
N GLU A 34 12.34 -1.19 -1.21
CA GLU A 34 13.57 -0.79 -0.54
C GLU A 34 14.80 -1.23 -1.34
N LYS A 35 14.84 -2.49 -1.79
CA LYS A 35 15.91 -3.02 -2.64
C LYS A 35 16.01 -2.24 -3.96
N LEU A 36 14.88 -2.00 -4.63
CA LEU A 36 14.84 -1.23 -5.87
C LEU A 36 15.32 0.21 -5.64
N SER A 37 14.87 0.86 -4.57
CA SER A 37 15.28 2.23 -4.22
C SER A 37 16.79 2.34 -4.00
N ARG A 38 17.39 1.35 -3.32
CA ARG A 38 18.85 1.27 -3.17
C ARG A 38 19.55 1.07 -4.51
N GLN A 39 19.03 0.20 -5.38
CA GLN A 39 19.57 -0.01 -6.72
C GLN A 39 19.48 1.25 -7.59
N MET A 40 18.45 2.07 -7.40
CA MET A 40 18.28 3.37 -8.06
C MET A 40 19.15 4.48 -7.44
N GLY A 41 19.94 4.19 -6.41
CA GLY A 41 20.86 5.14 -5.78
C GLY A 41 20.21 6.10 -4.78
N LEU A 42 19.01 5.79 -4.27
CA LEU A 42 18.42 6.58 -3.18
C LEU A 42 19.20 6.38 -1.88
N THR A 43 19.32 7.44 -1.09
CA THR A 43 19.99 7.37 0.22
C THR A 43 19.11 6.69 1.25
N ASP A 44 19.73 6.11 2.28
CA ASP A 44 19.02 5.51 3.42
C ASP A 44 18.02 6.47 4.08
N GLU A 45 18.35 7.76 4.14
CA GLU A 45 17.48 8.79 4.71
C GLU A 45 16.20 8.98 3.86
N GLN A 46 16.34 9.01 2.53
CA GLN A 46 15.21 9.11 1.61
C GLN A 46 14.33 7.87 1.70
N ILE A 47 14.93 6.68 1.75
CA ILE A 47 14.23 5.40 1.89
C ILE A 47 13.47 5.34 3.21
N LYS A 48 14.08 5.77 4.32
CA LYS A 48 13.44 5.82 5.64
C LYS A 48 12.27 6.79 5.67
N SER A 49 12.40 7.95 5.02
CA SER A 49 11.31 8.92 4.88
C SER A 49 10.13 8.34 4.09
N GLN A 50 10.40 7.65 2.98
CA GLN A 50 9.37 6.95 2.20
C GLN A 50 8.73 5.81 3.00
N LYS A 51 9.52 5.07 3.79
CA LYS A 51 9.01 4.00 4.67
C LYS A 51 8.00 4.56 5.65
N SER A 52 8.35 5.65 6.32
CA SER A 52 7.48 6.27 7.31
C SER A 52 6.16 6.73 6.71
N LYS A 53 6.17 7.25 5.47
CA LYS A 53 4.96 7.62 4.74
C LYS A 53 4.12 6.40 4.38
N PHE A 54 4.75 5.38 3.79
CA PHE A 54 4.10 4.12 3.46
C PHE A 54 3.44 3.48 4.70
N GLU A 55 4.16 3.36 5.82
CA GLU A 55 3.61 2.80 7.05
C GLU A 55 2.47 3.66 7.62
N HIS A 56 2.56 4.98 7.51
CA HIS A 56 1.50 5.88 7.94
C HIS A 56 0.24 5.68 7.09
N GLU A 57 0.37 5.67 5.75
CA GLU A 57 -0.73 5.45 4.82
C GLU A 57 -1.39 4.08 5.03
N ILE A 58 -0.61 3.00 5.15
CA ILE A 58 -1.13 1.66 5.42
C ILE A 58 -1.86 1.58 6.75
N LYS A 59 -1.41 2.31 7.77
CA LYS A 59 -2.10 2.38 9.08
C LYS A 59 -3.40 3.19 9.03
N GLN A 60 -3.55 4.10 8.06
CA GLN A 60 -4.79 4.83 7.80
C GLN A 60 -5.77 4.04 6.91
N MET A 61 -5.28 3.03 6.19
CA MET A 61 -6.09 2.15 5.34
C MET A 61 -6.71 0.99 6.12
N ASP A 62 -7.82 0.49 5.62
CA ASP A 62 -8.40 -0.77 6.08
C ASP A 62 -7.47 -1.94 5.75
N LYS A 63 -7.34 -2.91 6.66
CA LYS A 63 -6.38 -4.02 6.52
C LYS A 63 -6.56 -4.78 5.19
N ALA A 64 -7.81 -5.00 4.78
CA ALA A 64 -8.13 -5.67 3.52
C ALA A 64 -7.70 -4.83 2.29
N GLN A 65 -7.94 -3.52 2.34
CA GLN A 65 -7.57 -2.59 1.27
C GLN A 65 -6.05 -2.43 1.16
N ALA A 66 -5.36 -2.28 2.30
CA ALA A 66 -3.91 -2.28 2.37
C ALA A 66 -3.33 -3.57 1.78
N THR A 67 -3.90 -4.72 2.13
CA THR A 67 -3.44 -6.04 1.64
C THR A 67 -3.58 -6.16 0.12
N GLU A 68 -4.73 -5.78 -0.45
CA GLU A 68 -4.93 -5.78 -1.91
C GLU A 68 -3.98 -4.83 -2.64
N MET A 69 -3.79 -3.62 -2.11
CA MET A 69 -2.88 -2.63 -2.67
C MET A 69 -1.43 -3.15 -2.70
N CYS A 70 -0.97 -3.71 -1.57
CA CYS A 70 0.38 -4.25 -1.45
C CYS A 70 0.61 -5.51 -2.30
N LYS A 71 -0.40 -6.38 -2.45
CA LYS A 71 -0.35 -7.51 -3.39
C LYS A 71 -0.25 -7.06 -4.84
N SER A 72 -1.02 -6.04 -5.22
CA SER A 72 -0.99 -5.47 -6.56
C SER A 72 0.36 -4.79 -6.86
N GLN A 73 0.89 -4.01 -5.92
CA GLN A 73 2.23 -3.41 -6.05
C GLN A 73 3.34 -4.46 -6.13
N SER A 74 3.28 -5.50 -5.30
CA SER A 74 4.27 -6.58 -5.33
C SER A 74 4.29 -7.31 -6.68
N THR A 75 3.13 -7.45 -7.32
CA THR A 75 3.01 -8.07 -8.64
C THR A 75 3.65 -7.19 -9.71
N LEU A 76 3.37 -5.88 -9.70
CA LEU A 76 3.96 -4.93 -10.65
C LEU A 76 5.48 -4.80 -10.48
N LEU A 77 5.98 -4.71 -9.26
CA LEU A 77 7.42 -4.64 -8.98
C LEU A 77 8.14 -5.94 -9.33
N GLY A 78 7.46 -7.09 -9.21
CA GLY A 78 7.98 -8.37 -9.70
C GLY A 78 8.17 -8.42 -11.22
N VAL A 79 7.39 -7.64 -11.99
CA VAL A 79 7.53 -7.50 -13.44
C VAL A 79 8.65 -6.52 -13.81
N VAL A 80 8.88 -5.48 -13.01
CA VAL A 80 9.94 -4.47 -13.26
C VAL A 80 11.35 -4.99 -12.91
N GLY A 81 11.44 -6.00 -12.04
CA GLY A 81 12.70 -6.63 -11.64
C GLY A 81 13.12 -7.88 -12.45
N GLN A 82 12.41 -8.22 -13.52
CA GLN A 82 12.73 -9.34 -14.42
C GLN A 82 13.44 -8.86 -15.69
#